data_AF-A0A0F9HSW2-F1
#
_entry.id   AF-A0A0F9HSW2-F1
#
_cell.length_a   1.000
_cell.length_b   1.000
_cell.length_c   1.000
_cell.angle_alpha   90.00
_cell.angle_beta   90.00
_cell.angle_gamma   90.00
#
_symmetry.space_group_name_H-M   'P 1'
#
loop_
_entity.id
_entity.type
_entity.pdbx_description
1 polymer ?
#
loop_
_entity_poly.entity_id
_entity_poly.type
_entity_poly.pdbx_seq_one_letter_code
_entity_poly.pdbx_strand_id
1 'polypeptide(L)'
;MAYKEMTLIDIREHIDDGKLVVYLDEEYGYRQWFWFPNMPESELQAYWDSLNAPDFYFSIYKLLGDMVPCESDFPMYDVWDEGFRLENSWRAHLHWDDDSWLKGPGDKYGKKEKV
;
A
#
# COMPACT_ATOMS: atom_id res chain seq x y z
N MET A 1 -27.58 8.95 7.08
CA MET A 1 -26.68 8.24 6.17
C MET A 1 -26.47 6.85 6.75
N ALA A 2 -26.85 5.80 6.04
CA ALA A 2 -26.59 4.44 6.48
C ALA A 2 -25.12 4.13 6.23
N TYR A 3 -24.36 3.82 7.27
CA TYR A 3 -23.03 3.26 7.11
C TYR A 3 -23.21 1.90 6.43
N LYS A 4 -22.69 1.78 5.20
CA LYS A 4 -22.63 0.52 4.47
C LYS A 4 -21.91 -0.47 5.39
N GLU A 5 -22.50 -1.64 5.64
CA GLU A 5 -21.88 -2.69 6.45
C GLU A 5 -20.45 -2.88 5.94
N MET A 6 -19.47 -2.43 6.72
CA MET A 6 -18.07 -2.64 6.44
C MET A 6 -17.82 -4.11 6.71
N THR A 7 -17.79 -4.89 5.63
CA THR A 7 -17.28 -6.25 5.69
C THR A 7 -15.84 -6.16 6.16
N LEU A 8 -15.55 -6.67 7.35
CA LEU A 8 -14.18 -6.87 7.80
C LEU A 8 -13.54 -7.86 6.82
N ILE A 9 -12.69 -7.36 5.95
CA ILE A 9 -11.93 -8.18 5.01
C ILE A 9 -10.80 -8.79 5.84
N ASP A 10 -10.79 -10.12 5.97
CA ASP A 10 -9.62 -10.80 6.50
C ASP A 10 -8.52 -10.71 5.43
N ILE A 11 -7.56 -9.83 5.69
CA ILE A 11 -6.44 -9.59 4.79
C ILE A 11 -5.59 -10.87 4.62
N ARG A 12 -5.61 -11.77 5.61
CA ARG A 12 -4.86 -13.03 5.56
C ARG A 12 -5.37 -13.93 4.44
N GLU A 13 -6.69 -14.01 4.25
CA GLU A 13 -7.26 -14.79 3.14
C GLU A 13 -6.79 -14.28 1.76
N HIS A 14 -6.63 -12.96 1.61
CA HIS A 14 -6.15 -12.38 0.36
C HIS A 14 -4.66 -12.63 0.12
N ILE A 15 -3.88 -12.73 1.20
CA ILE A 15 -2.44 -12.99 1.15
C ILE A 15 -2.16 -14.47 0.90
N ASP A 16 -2.93 -15.36 1.56
CA ASP A 16 -2.78 -16.81 1.45
C ASP A 16 -3.07 -17.33 0.03
N ASP A 17 -3.87 -16.59 -0.75
CA ASP A 17 -4.09 -16.83 -2.18
C ASP A 17 -2.85 -16.56 -3.06
N GLY A 18 -1.74 -16.10 -2.48
CA GLY A 18 -0.51 -15.77 -3.20
C GLY A 18 -0.63 -14.49 -4.05
N LYS A 19 -1.64 -13.65 -3.76
CA LYS A 19 -1.81 -12.37 -4.45
C LYS A 19 -0.73 -11.39 -4.02
N LEU A 20 -0.25 -10.63 -5.00
CA LEU A 20 0.62 -9.49 -4.75
C LEU A 20 -0.14 -8.46 -3.90
N VAL A 21 0.46 -8.07 -2.78
CA VAL A 21 -0.08 -7.06 -1.88
C VAL A 21 0.95 -5.96 -1.68
N VAL A 22 0.50 -4.72 -1.79
CA VAL A 22 1.28 -3.52 -1.52
C VAL A 22 0.64 -2.83 -0.33
N TYR A 23 1.42 -2.65 0.73
CA TYR A 23 1.00 -1.77 1.81
C TYR A 23 1.20 -0.32 1.36
N LEU A 24 0.14 0.46 1.39
CA LEU A 24 0.09 1.81 0.86
C LEU A 24 -0.27 2.79 1.96
N ASP A 25 0.59 3.76 2.23
CA ASP A 25 0.32 4.83 3.19
C ASP A 25 0.36 6.22 2.54
N GLU A 26 -0.47 7.13 3.04
CA GLU A 26 -0.43 8.55 2.68
C GLU A 26 0.54 9.31 3.59
N GLU A 27 1.08 10.43 3.10
CA GLU A 27 1.82 11.42 3.90
C GLU A 27 1.10 11.71 5.23
N TYR A 28 1.89 11.81 6.31
CA TYR A 28 1.42 11.94 7.70
C TYR A 28 0.67 10.72 8.28
N GLY A 29 0.50 9.64 7.51
CA GLY A 29 -0.03 8.36 8.00
C GLY A 29 -1.52 8.39 8.37
N TYR A 30 -2.27 9.40 7.91
CA TYR A 30 -3.69 9.54 8.22
C TYR A 30 -4.56 8.46 7.59
N ARG A 31 -4.10 7.89 6.48
CA ARG A 31 -4.82 6.85 5.75
C ARG A 31 -3.84 5.82 5.22
N GLN A 32 -4.30 4.58 5.27
CA GLN A 32 -3.51 3.41 4.97
C GLN A 32 -4.43 2.41 4.27
N TRP A 33 -3.87 1.67 3.31
CA TRP A 33 -4.60 0.70 2.52
C TRP A 33 -3.72 -0.52 2.26
N PHE A 34 -4.39 -1.65 2.07
CA PHE A 34 -3.82 -2.75 1.32
C PHE A 34 -4.27 -2.62 -0.13
N TRP A 35 -3.30 -2.41 -1.00
CA TRP A 35 -3.50 -2.39 -2.44
C TRP A 35 -3.18 -3.76 -3.01
N PHE A 36 -4.09 -4.30 -3.80
CA PHE A 36 -3.95 -5.55 -4.55
C PHE A 36 -3.89 -5.21 -6.05
N PRO A 37 -2.68 -4.98 -6.61
CA PRO A 37 -2.54 -4.61 -8.01
C PRO A 37 -3.09 -5.71 -8.91
N ASN A 38 -3.84 -5.33 -9.94
CA ASN A 38 -4.26 -6.27 -11.00
C ASN A 38 -3.16 -6.42 -12.06
N MET A 39 -1.93 -6.66 -11.62
CA MET A 39 -0.73 -6.83 -12.47
C MET A 39 0.30 -7.71 -11.75
N PRO A 40 1.20 -8.39 -12.48
CA PRO A 40 2.27 -9.16 -11.87
C PRO A 40 3.33 -8.25 -11.23
N GLU A 41 4.08 -8.82 -10.28
CA GLU A 41 5.19 -8.13 -9.60
C GLU A 41 6.22 -7.54 -10.57
N SER A 42 6.51 -8.23 -11.68
CA SER A 42 7.46 -7.77 -12.70
C SER A 42 7.06 -6.48 -13.40
N GLU A 43 5.78 -6.10 -13.34
CA GLU A 43 5.25 -4.87 -13.96
C GLU A 43 5.00 -3.76 -12.93
N LEU A 44 4.96 -4.09 -11.64
CA LEU A 44 4.53 -3.17 -10.59
C LEU A 44 5.39 -1.91 -10.51
N GLN A 45 6.72 -2.05 -10.55
CA GLN A 45 7.62 -0.90 -10.48
C GLN A 45 7.46 0.03 -11.68
N ALA A 46 7.42 -0.52 -12.90
CA ALA A 46 7.24 0.27 -14.11
C ALA A 46 5.88 0.98 -14.15
N TYR A 47 4.83 0.31 -13.66
CA TYR A 47 3.52 0.93 -13.48
C TYR A 47 3.59 2.10 -12.49
N TRP A 48 4.21 1.88 -11.32
CA TRP A 48 4.36 2.92 -10.30
C TRP A 48 5.13 4.14 -10.81
N ASP A 49 6.25 3.92 -11.49
CA ASP A 49 7.08 4.98 -12.07
C ASP A 49 6.35 5.77 -13.18
N SER A 50 5.32 5.18 -13.80
CA SER A 50 4.49 5.86 -14.79
C SER A 50 3.42 6.78 -14.19
N LEU A 51 3.19 6.69 -12.87
CA LEU A 51 2.19 7.49 -12.18
C LEU A 51 2.66 8.93 -12.02
N ASN A 52 1.75 9.87 -12.22
CA ASN A 52 1.94 11.26 -11.87
C ASN A 52 1.47 11.47 -10.42
N ALA A 53 2.39 11.55 -9.45
CA ALA A 53 2.08 11.54 -8.02
C ALA A 53 0.91 12.46 -7.58
N PRO A 54 0.81 13.72 -8.05
CA PRO A 54 -0.30 14.60 -7.67
C PRO A 54 -1.69 14.08 -8.07
N ASP A 55 -1.78 13.30 -9.16
CA ASP A 55 -3.06 12.79 -9.68
C ASP A 55 -3.64 11.66 -8.83
N PHE A 56 -2.79 10.96 -8.06
CA PHE A 56 -3.14 9.79 -7.26
C PHE A 56 -3.23 10.10 -5.77
N TYR A 57 -2.51 11.11 -5.27
CA TYR A 57 -2.62 11.56 -3.87
C TYR A 57 -4.08 11.85 -3.48
N PHE A 58 -4.83 12.55 -4.33
CA PHE A 58 -6.26 12.83 -4.10
C PHE A 58 -7.23 11.77 -4.63
N SER A 59 -6.73 10.75 -5.32
CA SER A 59 -7.58 9.81 -6.05
C SER A 59 -6.95 8.43 -6.10
N ILE A 60 -6.66 7.90 -4.91
CA ILE A 60 -6.03 6.58 -4.74
C ILE A 60 -6.78 5.45 -5.44
N TYR A 61 -8.10 5.57 -5.59
CA TYR A 61 -8.95 4.64 -6.33
C TYR A 61 -8.74 4.63 -7.85
N LYS A 62 -7.86 5.50 -8.38
CA LYS A 62 -7.39 5.42 -9.78
C LYS A 62 -6.28 4.38 -9.95
N LEU A 63 -5.65 3.91 -8.87
CA LEU A 63 -4.68 2.84 -8.94
C LEU A 63 -5.37 1.56 -9.42
N LEU A 64 -4.73 0.86 -10.36
CA LEU A 64 -5.27 -0.38 -10.91
C LEU A 64 -5.28 -1.49 -9.86
N GLY A 65 -6.43 -2.12 -9.70
CA GLY A 65 -6.62 -3.22 -8.75
C GLY A 65 -7.57 -2.84 -7.62
N ASP A 66 -7.54 -3.66 -6.57
CA ASP A 66 -8.44 -3.51 -5.44
C ASP A 66 -7.77 -2.77 -4.29
N MET A 67 -8.55 -1.94 -3.60
CA MET A 67 -8.12 -1.16 -2.43
C MET A 67 -8.94 -1.55 -1.22
N VAL A 68 -8.27 -2.01 -0.18
CA VAL A 68 -8.88 -2.31 1.11
C VAL A 68 -8.38 -1.29 2.13
N PRO A 69 -9.23 -0.36 2.60
CA PRO A 69 -8.85 0.57 3.66
C PRO A 69 -8.43 -0.18 4.93
N CYS A 70 -7.34 0.26 5.54
CA CYS A 70 -6.95 -0.17 6.87
C CYS A 70 -7.71 0.67 7.89
N GLU A 71 -8.95 0.30 8.20
CA GLU A 71 -9.69 0.88 9.31
C GLU A 71 -9.32 0.12 10.58
N SER A 72 -8.37 0.67 11.34
CA SER A 72 -7.90 0.05 12.57
C SER A 72 -8.09 1.01 13.75
N ASP A 73 -8.89 0.55 14.73
CA ASP A 73 -8.89 1.10 16.10
C ASP A 73 -7.63 0.70 16.89
N PHE A 74 -6.77 -0.15 16.31
CA PHE A 74 -5.49 -0.59 16.89
C PHE A 74 -4.30 0.18 16.29
N PRO A 75 -3.26 0.49 17.08
CA PRO A 75 -2.01 1.00 16.53
C PRO A 75 -1.41 -0.06 15.60
N MET A 76 -1.52 0.18 14.31
CA MET A 76 -1.17 -0.74 13.22
C MET A 76 0.30 -1.21 13.25
N TYR A 77 1.16 -0.53 14.02
CA TYR A 77 2.48 -1.04 14.38
C TYR A 77 2.41 -2.49 14.88
N ASP A 78 1.39 -2.87 15.66
CA ASP A 78 1.29 -4.21 16.25
C ASP A 78 0.86 -5.28 15.22
N VAL A 79 -0.12 -4.98 14.34
CA VAL A 79 -0.54 -5.91 13.27
C VAL A 79 0.58 -6.13 12.25
N TRP A 80 1.38 -5.11 12.01
CA TRP A 80 2.46 -5.14 11.04
C TRP A 80 3.78 -5.70 11.60
N ASP A 81 4.16 -5.39 12.86
CA ASP A 81 5.38 -5.92 13.48
C ASP A 81 5.26 -7.41 13.83
N GLU A 82 4.08 -7.91 14.25
CA GLU A 82 3.94 -9.31 14.65
C GLU A 82 3.68 -10.27 13.48
N GLY A 83 3.05 -9.82 12.39
CA GLY A 83 2.68 -10.69 11.27
C GLY A 83 3.39 -10.40 9.94
N PHE A 84 3.89 -9.17 9.75
CA PHE A 84 4.21 -8.62 8.42
C PHE A 84 5.65 -8.10 8.29
N ARG A 85 6.57 -8.61 9.12
CA ARG A 85 7.98 -8.79 8.74
C ARG A 85 8.11 -9.83 7.63
N LEU A 86 7.42 -9.62 6.53
CA LEU A 86 7.67 -10.33 5.30
C LEU A 86 8.88 -9.64 4.69
N GLU A 87 10.01 -10.33 4.70
CA GLU A 87 11.13 -10.05 3.79
C GLU A 87 10.68 -10.03 2.31
N ASN A 88 9.42 -10.42 2.05
CA ASN A 88 8.76 -10.58 0.76
C ASN A 88 7.54 -9.65 0.53
N SER A 89 7.39 -8.51 1.23
CA SER A 89 6.27 -7.58 0.98
C SER A 89 6.67 -6.28 0.29
N TRP A 90 5.76 -5.78 -0.56
CA TRP A 90 5.88 -4.48 -1.21
C TRP A 90 5.28 -3.37 -0.35
N ARG A 91 5.87 -2.18 -0.45
CA ARG A 91 5.41 -0.98 0.28
C ARG A 91 5.45 0.23 -0.63
N ALA A 92 4.42 1.05 -0.53
CA ALA A 92 4.31 2.28 -1.26
C ALA A 92 3.90 3.42 -0.34
N HIS A 93 4.45 4.59 -0.60
CA HIS A 93 4.09 5.83 0.07
C HIS A 93 3.63 6.83 -0.97
N LEU A 94 2.47 7.42 -0.70
CA LEU A 94 1.92 8.51 -1.48
C LEU A 94 2.14 9.82 -0.76
N HIS A 95 2.79 10.73 -1.47
CA HIS A 95 2.99 12.09 -1.04
C HIS A 95 2.40 13.03 -2.07
N TRP A 96 2.02 14.24 -1.63
CA TRP A 96 1.43 15.22 -2.53
C TRP A 96 2.42 15.60 -3.65
N ASP A 97 3.68 15.78 -3.27
CA ASP A 97 4.76 16.21 -4.18
C ASP A 97 5.46 15.02 -4.86
N ASP A 98 6.74 15.16 -5.12
CA ASP A 98 7.55 14.22 -5.89
C ASP A 98 8.25 13.15 -5.04
N ASP A 99 8.00 13.06 -3.74
CA ASP A 99 8.68 12.08 -2.88
C ASP A 99 7.89 10.77 -2.60
N SER A 100 6.85 10.52 -3.40
CA SER A 100 6.18 9.21 -3.45
C SER A 100 7.16 8.10 -3.84
N TRP A 101 7.07 6.94 -3.20
CA TRP A 101 8.00 5.83 -3.44
C TRP A 101 7.31 4.48 -3.41
N LEU A 102 7.91 3.50 -4.09
CA LEU A 102 7.59 2.08 -4.00
C LEU A 102 8.87 1.34 -3.62
N LYS A 103 8.75 0.35 -2.74
CA LYS A 103 9.83 -0.49 -2.23
C LYS A 103 9.42 -1.95 -2.30
N GLY A 104 10.32 -2.76 -2.81
CA GLY A 104 10.12 -4.19 -2.92
C GLY A 104 10.56 -4.97 -1.68
N PRO A 105 10.33 -6.29 -1.71
CA PRO A 105 10.95 -7.27 -0.82
C PRO A 105 12.43 -6.99 -0.53
N GLY A 106 12.79 -6.86 0.75
CA GLY A 106 14.18 -6.71 1.18
C GLY A 106 14.80 -5.31 1.03
N ASP A 107 14.07 -4.33 0.47
CA ASP A 107 14.54 -2.95 0.43
C ASP A 107 14.62 -2.37 1.84
N LYS A 108 15.83 -2.01 2.25
CA LYS A 108 16.06 -1.42 3.58
C LYS A 108 15.41 -0.04 3.68
N TYR A 109 14.94 0.30 4.88
CA TYR A 109 14.70 1.71 5.25
C TYR A 109 16.07 2.42 5.33
N GLY A 110 16.55 2.89 4.18
CA GLY A 110 17.77 3.68 4.03
C GLY A 110 17.43 5.08 3.50
N LYS A 111 18.14 6.08 4.03
CA LYS A 111 17.96 7.53 3.82
C LYS A 111 17.61 7.90 2.38
N LYS A 112 16.69 8.86 2.21
CA LYS A 112 16.42 9.58 0.96
C LYS A 112 17.74 9.89 0.26
N GLU A 113 18.10 9.13 -0.77
CA GLU A 113 19.10 9.58 -1.72
C GLU A 113 18.37 10.61 -2.57
N LYS A 114 18.69 11.89 -2.32
CA LYS A 114 18.29 12.98 -3.20
C LYS A 114 18.83 12.67 -4.59
N VAL A 115 17.93 12.58 -5.57
CA VAL A 115 18.28 12.82 -6.98
C VAL A 115 18.66 14.28 -7.15
#